data_AF-A0AAD9MXK7-F1
#
_entry.id   AF-A0AAD9MXK7-F1
#
_cell.length_a   1.000
_cell.length_b   1.000
_cell.length_c   1.000
_cell.angle_alpha   90.00
_cell.angle_beta   90.00
_cell.angle_gamma   90.00
#
_symmetry.space_group_name_H-M   'P 1'
#
loop_
_entity.id
_entity.type
_entity.pdbx_description
1 polymer ?
#
loop_
_entity_poly.entity_id
_entity_poly.type
_entity_poly.pdbx_seq_one_letter_code
_entity_poly.pdbx_strand_id
1 'polypeptide(L)'
;PKNTADVIEYTLSALLQSNNRHKVSAELMKTIGEKDNHELLQLMGQIVNTIKQNIQANTRQEDPDWFKGIITTMDYVKSKKKGKISAEYQKLLNNFKTKLKVNDYHGDYFDRNASQPLCDTDGWFFCEGPYNTVVCPYTEHRINPYGSHINYVVFSTWNFDHRIEKSRVILPELIIAQDEKPKDQVLNWSYFYDILFTRKNLCLVHISCHDKTEHDSEKCDQEQYYL
;
A
#
# COMPACT_ATOMS: atom_id res chain seq x y z
N PRO A 1 20.26 12.14 -32.17
CA PRO A 1 19.11 12.00 -31.24
C PRO A 1 19.57 11.42 -29.90
N LYS A 2 19.51 12.19 -28.81
CA LYS A 2 19.81 11.66 -27.47
C LYS A 2 18.77 10.58 -27.14
N ASN A 3 19.20 9.44 -26.63
CA ASN A 3 18.28 8.37 -26.25
C ASN A 3 17.36 8.89 -25.13
N THR A 4 16.10 8.48 -25.13
CA THR A 4 15.13 8.82 -24.06
C THR A 4 15.68 8.49 -22.67
N ALA A 5 16.49 7.45 -22.54
CA ALA A 5 17.21 7.11 -21.31
C ALA A 5 18.19 8.21 -20.88
N ASP A 6 19.00 8.76 -21.79
CA ASP A 6 19.97 9.82 -21.49
C ASP A 6 19.29 11.12 -21.03
N VAL A 7 18.10 11.40 -21.57
CA VAL A 7 17.29 12.56 -21.17
C VAL A 7 16.73 12.37 -19.77
N ILE A 8 16.27 11.16 -19.44
CA ILE A 8 15.77 10.81 -18.10
C ILE A 8 16.90 10.89 -17.08
N GLU A 9 18.06 10.29 -17.35
CA GLU A 9 19.21 10.28 -16.45
C GLU A 9 19.78 11.68 -16.21
N TYR A 10 19.86 12.51 -17.26
CA TYR A 10 20.26 13.92 -17.15
C TYR A 10 19.25 14.74 -16.34
N THR A 11 17.95 14.52 -16.53
CA THR A 11 16.90 15.27 -15.82
C THR A 11 16.82 14.86 -14.35
N LEU A 12 16.99 13.58 -14.04
CA LEU A 12 17.07 13.06 -12.68
C LEU A 12 18.36 13.50 -11.95
N SER A 13 19.49 13.56 -12.66
CA SER A 13 20.75 14.09 -12.10
C SER A 13 20.65 15.58 -11.81
N ALA A 14 19.99 16.36 -12.67
CA ALA A 14 19.72 17.78 -12.43
C ALA A 14 18.70 18.02 -11.30
N LEU A 15 17.73 17.11 -11.11
CA LEU A 15 16.76 17.11 -10.00
C LEU A 15 17.43 16.95 -8.63
N LEU A 16 18.42 16.04 -8.53
CA LEU A 16 19.14 15.77 -7.29
C LEU A 16 20.09 16.90 -6.87
N GLN A 17 20.48 17.79 -7.79
CA GLN A 17 21.46 18.86 -7.54
C GLN A 17 20.83 20.25 -7.36
N SER A 18 19.53 20.44 -7.62
CA SER A 18 18.91 21.77 -7.60
C SER A 18 18.09 22.05 -6.33
N ASN A 19 18.35 23.19 -5.67
CA ASN A 19 17.51 23.74 -4.60
C ASN A 19 16.14 24.26 -5.09
N ASN A 20 15.78 24.05 -6.36
CA ASN A 20 14.69 24.75 -7.04
C ASN A 20 13.66 23.78 -7.62
N ARG A 21 13.14 22.88 -6.75
CA ARG A 21 12.18 21.81 -7.07
C ARG A 21 10.97 22.28 -7.91
N HIS A 22 10.52 23.51 -7.69
CA HIS A 22 9.40 24.11 -8.42
C HIS A 22 9.68 24.37 -9.92
N LYS A 23 10.90 24.81 -10.27
CA LYS A 23 11.26 25.03 -11.68
C LYS A 23 11.38 23.71 -12.44
N VAL A 24 11.93 22.68 -11.80
CA VAL A 24 12.10 21.39 -12.44
C VAL A 24 10.77 20.67 -12.65
N SER A 25 9.84 20.80 -11.69
CA SER A 25 8.46 20.31 -11.85
C SER A 25 7.74 20.96 -13.04
N ALA A 26 7.96 22.27 -13.28
CA ALA A 26 7.34 22.96 -14.41
C ALA A 26 7.92 22.51 -15.77
N GLU A 27 9.24 22.33 -15.85
CA GLU A 27 9.90 21.84 -17.07
C GLU A 27 9.49 20.40 -17.39
N LEU A 28 9.38 19.54 -16.37
CA LEU A 28 8.94 18.16 -16.53
C LEU A 28 7.50 18.09 -17.06
N MET A 29 6.59 18.92 -16.55
CA MET A 29 5.19 19.02 -17.02
C MET A 29 5.10 19.49 -18.47
N LYS A 30 6.03 20.34 -18.91
CA LYS A 30 6.12 20.76 -20.31
C LYS A 30 6.59 19.62 -21.21
N THR A 31 7.62 18.86 -20.80
CA THR A 31 8.11 17.69 -21.55
C THR A 31 7.10 16.54 -21.58
N ILE A 32 6.31 16.37 -20.51
CA ILE A 32 5.15 15.47 -20.46
C ILE A 32 4.13 15.84 -21.55
N GLY A 33 3.79 17.12 -21.69
CA GLY A 33 2.82 17.57 -22.72
C GLY A 33 3.24 17.32 -24.17
N GLU A 34 4.50 17.01 -24.44
CA GLU A 34 5.07 16.86 -25.78
C GLU A 34 5.27 15.39 -26.22
N LYS A 35 5.08 14.39 -25.35
CA LYS A 35 5.32 12.97 -25.66
C LYS A 35 4.07 12.09 -25.53
N ASP A 36 3.79 11.32 -26.58
CA ASP A 36 2.64 10.41 -26.70
C ASP A 36 2.92 9.01 -26.09
N ASN A 37 3.53 8.96 -24.90
CA ASN A 37 3.82 7.69 -24.21
C ASN A 37 3.15 7.67 -22.83
N HIS A 38 1.94 7.11 -22.79
CA HIS A 38 1.06 7.06 -21.63
C HIS A 38 1.73 6.51 -20.35
N GLU A 39 2.60 5.51 -20.47
CA GLU A 39 3.33 4.93 -19.33
C GLU A 39 4.38 5.89 -18.78
N LEU A 40 5.10 6.59 -19.68
CA LEU A 40 6.06 7.63 -19.30
C LEU A 40 5.34 8.82 -18.65
N LEU A 41 4.18 9.23 -19.16
CA LEU A 41 3.38 10.31 -18.57
C LEU A 41 2.85 9.96 -17.18
N GLN A 42 2.45 8.71 -16.97
CA GLN A 42 1.98 8.22 -15.67
C GLN A 42 3.13 8.17 -14.65
N LEU A 43 4.29 7.62 -15.03
CA LEU A 43 5.47 7.57 -14.17
C LEU A 43 5.99 8.98 -13.85
N MET A 44 6.08 9.87 -14.83
CA MET A 44 6.53 11.24 -14.62
C MET A 44 5.54 12.07 -13.80
N GLY A 45 4.22 11.90 -14.01
CA GLY A 45 3.18 12.56 -13.20
C GLY A 45 3.21 12.10 -11.73
N GLN A 46 3.56 10.83 -11.49
CA GLN A 46 3.73 10.30 -10.13
C GLN A 46 5.02 10.78 -9.48
N ILE A 47 6.13 10.81 -10.21
CA ILE A 47 7.39 11.42 -9.74
C ILE A 47 7.17 12.89 -9.36
N VAL A 48 6.40 13.66 -10.15
CA VAL A 48 6.04 15.05 -9.83
C VAL A 48 5.20 15.15 -8.55
N ASN A 49 4.23 14.26 -8.36
CA ASN A 49 3.45 14.22 -7.13
C ASN A 49 4.31 13.83 -5.92
N THR A 50 5.26 12.91 -6.06
CA THR A 50 6.16 12.54 -4.98
C THR A 50 7.20 13.63 -4.67
N ILE A 51 7.66 14.41 -5.66
CA ILE A 51 8.51 15.61 -5.44
C ILE A 51 7.82 16.66 -4.56
N LYS A 52 6.49 16.70 -4.57
CA LYS A 52 5.68 17.58 -3.69
C LYS A 52 5.49 17.03 -2.27
N GLN A 53 5.80 15.76 -2.02
CA GLN A 53 5.66 15.13 -0.70
C GLN A 53 6.94 15.32 0.15
N ASN A 54 6.84 15.10 1.46
CA ASN A 54 7.93 15.34 2.41
C ASN A 54 8.93 14.17 2.45
N ILE A 55 9.64 13.96 1.34
CA ILE A 55 10.53 12.79 1.07
C ILE A 55 11.73 12.66 2.03
N GLN A 56 11.97 13.63 2.91
CA GLN A 56 13.05 13.55 3.91
C GLN A 56 12.64 12.85 5.21
N ALA A 57 11.35 12.49 5.35
CA ALA A 57 10.90 11.63 6.43
C ALA A 57 11.43 10.21 6.20
N ASN A 58 12.41 9.81 7.00
CA ASN A 58 13.03 8.48 6.99
C ASN A 58 12.54 7.60 8.16
N THR A 59 11.76 8.18 9.07
CA THR A 59 11.16 7.45 10.19
C THR A 59 9.64 7.62 10.22
N ARG A 60 8.96 6.62 10.77
CA ARG A 60 7.51 6.58 10.97
C ARG A 60 6.95 7.79 11.74
N GLN A 61 7.76 8.43 12.59
CA GLN A 61 7.39 9.62 13.35
C GLN A 61 7.37 10.89 12.50
N GLU A 62 8.07 10.86 11.36
CA GLU A 62 8.24 12.00 10.45
C GLU A 62 7.18 12.02 9.33
N ASP A 63 6.50 10.90 9.06
CA ASP A 63 5.32 10.84 8.18
C ASP A 63 4.24 9.85 8.69
N PRO A 64 3.35 10.30 9.61
CA PRO A 64 2.26 9.48 10.14
C PRO A 64 1.12 9.23 9.13
N ASP A 65 1.08 9.94 8.00
CA ASP A 65 0.05 9.79 6.97
C ASP A 65 0.26 8.56 6.08
N TRP A 66 1.47 7.98 6.09
CA TRP A 66 1.82 6.72 5.41
C TRP A 66 0.84 5.57 5.77
N PHE A 67 0.23 5.59 6.96
CA PHE A 67 -0.68 4.55 7.45
C PHE A 67 -2.15 4.98 7.60
N LYS A 68 -2.68 5.83 6.71
CA LYS A 68 -4.13 6.11 6.61
C LYS A 68 -5.03 4.84 6.56
N GLY A 69 -4.47 3.65 6.35
CA GLY A 69 -5.17 2.36 6.42
C GLY A 69 -5.94 2.04 7.72
N ILE A 70 -5.47 2.45 8.91
CA ILE A 70 -6.19 2.17 10.17
C ILE A 70 -7.29 3.20 10.42
N ILE A 71 -7.00 4.47 10.09
CA ILE A 71 -7.95 5.57 10.14
C ILE A 71 -9.13 5.24 9.21
N THR A 72 -8.86 4.74 8.00
CA THR A 72 -9.91 4.30 7.06
C THR A 72 -10.75 3.14 7.56
N THR A 73 -10.19 2.17 8.30
CA THR A 73 -11.01 1.09 8.90
C THR A 73 -11.96 1.63 9.97
N MET A 74 -11.47 2.49 10.88
CA MET A 74 -12.30 3.13 11.89
C MET A 74 -13.35 4.05 11.27
N ASP A 75 -12.97 4.85 10.27
CA ASP A 75 -13.86 5.78 9.60
C ASP A 75 -14.92 5.06 8.77
N TYR A 76 -14.55 3.94 8.14
CA TYR A 76 -15.50 3.08 7.46
C TYR A 76 -16.56 2.56 8.43
N VAL A 77 -16.15 1.94 9.55
CA VAL A 77 -17.07 1.42 10.56
C VAL A 77 -17.97 2.53 11.12
N LYS A 78 -17.41 3.70 11.45
CA LYS A 78 -18.17 4.88 11.89
C LYS A 78 -19.16 5.37 10.82
N SER A 79 -18.79 5.35 9.55
CA SER A 79 -19.65 5.82 8.46
C SER A 79 -20.85 4.90 8.21
N LYS A 80 -20.68 3.59 8.42
CA LYS A 80 -21.73 2.58 8.21
C LYS A 80 -22.62 2.41 9.44
N LYS A 81 -22.09 2.64 10.64
CA LYS A 81 -22.85 2.60 11.90
C LYS A 81 -23.49 3.97 12.18
N LYS A 82 -24.81 4.08 11.99
CA LYS A 82 -25.57 5.23 12.47
C LYS A 82 -25.62 5.22 14.00
N GLY A 83 -24.85 6.08 14.66
CA GLY A 83 -24.88 6.28 16.11
C GLY A 83 -23.56 5.98 16.82
N LYS A 84 -23.58 5.96 18.16
CA LYS A 84 -22.39 5.71 18.99
C LYS A 84 -21.94 4.26 18.81
N ILE A 85 -20.67 4.07 18.46
CA ILE A 85 -20.04 2.75 18.38
C ILE A 85 -20.12 2.04 19.74
N SER A 86 -20.60 0.79 19.76
CA SER A 86 -20.75 -0.01 20.98
C SER A 86 -19.40 -0.28 21.67
N ALA A 87 -19.45 -0.62 22.97
CA ALA A 87 -18.25 -0.96 23.73
C ALA A 87 -17.51 -2.18 23.13
N GLU A 88 -18.24 -3.12 22.53
CA GLU A 88 -17.68 -4.31 21.88
C GLU A 88 -16.86 -3.94 20.64
N TYR A 89 -17.37 -3.05 19.78
CA TYR A 89 -16.61 -2.55 18.64
C TYR A 89 -15.38 -1.74 19.08
N GLN A 90 -15.49 -0.95 20.14
CA GLN A 90 -14.32 -0.23 20.69
C GLN A 90 -13.26 -1.22 21.17
N LYS A 91 -13.66 -2.31 21.83
CA LYS A 91 -12.77 -3.39 22.24
C LYS A 91 -12.11 -4.06 21.03
N LEU A 92 -12.87 -4.42 20.01
CA LEU A 92 -12.38 -5.00 18.75
C LEU A 92 -11.31 -4.09 18.10
N LEU A 93 -11.61 -2.81 17.91
CA LEU A 93 -10.69 -1.86 17.30
C LEU A 93 -9.44 -1.63 18.16
N ASN A 94 -9.58 -1.65 19.48
CA ASN A 94 -8.44 -1.58 20.41
C ASN A 94 -7.57 -2.84 20.34
N ASN A 95 -8.15 -4.02 20.14
CA ASN A 95 -7.39 -5.25 19.91
C ASN A 95 -6.54 -5.13 18.64
N PHE A 96 -7.13 -4.68 17.53
CA PHE A 96 -6.38 -4.42 16.29
C PHE A 96 -5.25 -3.42 16.51
N LYS A 97 -5.55 -2.26 17.11
CA LYS A 97 -4.55 -1.22 17.37
C LYS A 97 -3.41 -1.72 18.26
N THR A 98 -3.72 -2.51 19.28
CA THR A 98 -2.73 -3.07 20.20
C THR A 98 -1.85 -4.09 19.48
N LYS A 99 -2.45 -5.02 18.73
CA LYS A 99 -1.70 -6.03 17.98
C LYS A 99 -0.82 -5.41 16.89
N LEU A 100 -1.33 -4.41 16.17
CA LEU A 100 -0.52 -3.60 15.24
C LEU A 100 0.67 -2.94 15.95
N LYS A 101 0.47 -2.30 17.11
CA LYS A 101 1.58 -1.70 17.87
C LYS A 101 2.63 -2.72 18.30
N VAL A 102 2.20 -3.89 18.78
CA VAL A 102 3.10 -4.96 19.21
C VAL A 102 3.95 -5.46 18.05
N ASN A 103 3.39 -5.55 16.85
CA ASN A 103 4.11 -5.99 15.64
C ASN A 103 4.76 -4.83 14.87
N ASP A 104 4.93 -3.65 15.49
CA ASP A 104 5.38 -2.41 14.83
C ASP A 104 4.76 -2.17 13.43
N TYR A 105 3.46 -2.43 13.34
CA TYR A 105 2.63 -2.22 12.16
C TYR A 105 3.12 -3.00 10.93
N HIS A 106 3.85 -4.10 11.17
CA HIS A 106 4.49 -4.93 10.16
C HIS A 106 5.45 -4.13 9.26
N GLY A 107 6.12 -3.13 9.82
CA GLY A 107 7.14 -2.36 9.09
C GLY A 107 8.37 -3.19 8.72
N ASP A 108 8.58 -4.31 9.41
CA ASP A 108 9.62 -5.29 9.17
C ASP A 108 9.54 -5.94 7.77
N TYR A 109 8.37 -5.95 7.14
CA TYR A 109 8.20 -6.35 5.75
C TYR A 109 9.09 -5.56 4.77
N PHE A 110 9.41 -4.29 5.10
CA PHE A 110 10.19 -3.38 4.26
C PHE A 110 11.57 -3.09 4.83
N ASP A 111 12.06 -3.86 5.80
CA ASP A 111 13.45 -3.81 6.28
C ASP A 111 14.18 -5.09 5.85
N ARG A 112 15.11 -4.98 4.89
CA ARG A 112 15.92 -6.10 4.40
C ARG A 112 16.70 -6.86 5.49
N ASN A 113 16.91 -6.26 6.66
CA ASN A 113 17.60 -6.90 7.78
C ASN A 113 16.65 -7.56 8.79
N ALA A 114 15.34 -7.48 8.54
CA ALA A 114 14.34 -8.15 9.37
C ALA A 114 14.42 -9.68 9.25
N SER A 115 13.68 -10.36 10.10
CA SER A 115 13.61 -11.83 10.08
C SER A 115 12.87 -12.38 8.86
N GLN A 116 11.88 -11.65 8.34
CA GLN A 116 11.05 -12.04 7.20
C GLN A 116 10.76 -10.83 6.29
N PRO A 117 11.78 -10.26 5.64
CA PRO A 117 11.58 -9.18 4.68
C PRO A 117 10.81 -9.68 3.45
N LEU A 118 10.11 -8.75 2.77
CA LEU A 118 9.49 -9.04 1.47
C LEU A 118 10.49 -9.02 0.31
N CYS A 119 11.66 -8.44 0.54
CA CYS A 119 12.73 -8.41 -0.44
C CYS A 119 13.67 -9.62 -0.29
N ASP A 120 14.44 -9.88 -1.34
CA ASP A 120 15.57 -10.80 -1.26
C ASP A 120 16.73 -10.25 -0.42
N THR A 121 17.81 -11.03 -0.31
CA THR A 121 19.01 -10.67 0.46
C THR A 121 19.71 -9.39 -0.03
N ASP A 122 19.51 -9.01 -1.29
CA ASP A 122 20.08 -7.81 -1.90
C ASP A 122 19.14 -6.60 -1.79
N GLY A 123 17.93 -6.80 -1.28
CA GLY A 123 16.91 -5.76 -1.11
C GLY A 123 16.02 -5.55 -2.33
N TRP A 124 15.93 -6.51 -3.25
CA TRP A 124 14.97 -6.47 -4.35
C TRP A 124 13.59 -6.94 -3.90
N PHE A 125 12.60 -6.08 -4.13
CA PHE A 125 11.19 -6.41 -4.02
C PHE A 125 10.67 -6.82 -5.40
N PHE A 126 9.77 -7.80 -5.41
CA PHE A 126 9.17 -8.35 -6.62
C PHE A 126 7.66 -8.15 -6.56
N CYS A 127 7.07 -7.79 -7.70
CA CYS A 127 5.62 -7.72 -7.81
C CYS A 127 5.02 -9.11 -7.71
N GLU A 128 3.95 -9.23 -6.93
CA GLU A 128 3.27 -10.50 -6.68
C GLU A 128 2.09 -10.74 -7.60
N GLY A 129 1.91 -9.83 -8.56
CA GLY A 129 0.86 -9.89 -9.58
C GLY A 129 -0.49 -9.36 -9.08
N PRO A 130 -1.42 -9.13 -10.02
CA PRO A 130 -2.78 -8.77 -9.69
C PRO A 130 -3.47 -9.86 -8.84
N TYR A 131 -4.56 -9.46 -8.17
CA TYR A 131 -5.31 -10.30 -7.22
C TYR A 131 -5.68 -11.69 -7.77
N ASN A 132 -5.96 -11.79 -9.07
CA ASN A 132 -6.40 -13.00 -9.76
C ASN A 132 -5.26 -13.87 -10.30
N THR A 133 -4.01 -13.55 -9.98
CA THR A 133 -2.83 -14.32 -10.41
C THR A 133 -1.94 -14.69 -9.22
N VAL A 134 -1.23 -15.81 -9.35
CA VAL A 134 -0.28 -16.29 -8.34
C VAL A 134 1.08 -15.60 -8.47
N VAL A 135 1.42 -15.16 -9.67
CA VAL A 135 2.70 -14.48 -9.98
C VAL A 135 2.44 -13.30 -10.91
N CYS A 136 3.29 -12.28 -10.82
CA CYS A 136 3.23 -11.18 -11.77
C CYS A 136 3.57 -11.67 -13.18
N PRO A 137 2.76 -11.35 -14.20
CA PRO A 137 3.05 -11.73 -15.58
C PRO A 137 4.23 -10.93 -16.19
N TYR A 138 4.70 -9.88 -15.50
CA TYR A 138 5.75 -8.98 -15.94
C TYR A 138 7.02 -9.20 -15.10
N THR A 139 8.04 -9.79 -15.69
CA THR A 139 9.31 -10.12 -14.99
C THR A 139 10.15 -8.90 -14.61
N GLU A 140 9.89 -7.76 -15.27
CA GLU A 140 10.50 -6.47 -15.03
C GLU A 140 9.92 -5.73 -13.84
N HIS A 141 8.77 -6.16 -13.30
CA HIS A 141 8.20 -5.58 -12.09
C HIS A 141 8.97 -6.03 -10.85
N ARG A 142 10.13 -5.41 -10.66
CA ARG A 142 10.98 -5.50 -9.48
C ARG A 142 11.62 -4.16 -9.20
N ILE A 143 11.93 -3.92 -7.94
CA ILE A 143 12.53 -2.65 -7.51
C ILE A 143 13.42 -2.86 -6.30
N ASN A 144 14.57 -2.19 -6.27
CA ASN A 144 15.43 -2.14 -5.09
C ASN A 144 15.42 -0.71 -4.53
N PRO A 145 14.56 -0.40 -3.54
CA PRO A 145 14.47 0.94 -2.95
C PRO A 145 15.75 1.33 -2.19
N TYR A 146 16.57 0.37 -1.78
CA TYR A 146 17.86 0.64 -1.12
C TYR A 146 18.98 1.00 -2.10
N GLY A 147 18.80 0.70 -3.39
CA GLY A 147 19.80 0.94 -4.43
C GLY A 147 19.96 2.41 -4.81
N SER A 148 18.93 3.24 -4.64
CA SER A 148 19.00 4.69 -4.85
C SER A 148 17.81 5.44 -4.24
N HIS A 149 17.98 6.74 -3.98
CA HIS A 149 16.88 7.60 -3.55
C HIS A 149 15.74 7.68 -4.59
N ILE A 150 16.05 7.55 -5.88
CA ILE A 150 15.04 7.53 -6.94
C ILE A 150 14.20 6.25 -6.83
N ASN A 151 14.83 5.10 -6.60
CA ASN A 151 14.12 3.84 -6.41
C ASN A 151 13.27 3.88 -5.14
N TYR A 152 13.76 4.47 -4.06
CA TYR A 152 12.96 4.70 -2.85
C TYR A 152 11.70 5.52 -3.16
N VAL A 153 11.85 6.61 -3.92
CA VAL A 153 10.73 7.44 -4.37
C VAL A 153 9.76 6.68 -5.28
N VAL A 154 10.25 5.91 -6.25
CA VAL A 154 9.40 5.10 -7.14
C VAL A 154 8.69 4.00 -6.36
N PHE A 155 9.30 3.48 -5.29
CA PHE A 155 8.67 2.48 -4.44
C PHE A 155 7.40 3.00 -3.77
N SER A 156 7.25 4.32 -3.55
CA SER A 156 6.01 4.90 -3.02
C SER A 156 4.82 4.77 -3.97
N THR A 157 5.03 4.42 -5.24
CA THR A 157 3.94 4.16 -6.21
C THR A 157 3.48 2.71 -6.19
N TRP A 158 4.26 1.82 -5.57
CA TRP A 158 3.87 0.43 -5.33
C TRP A 158 2.78 0.39 -4.26
N ASN A 159 1.90 -0.60 -4.38
CA ASN A 159 0.76 -0.73 -3.49
C ASN A 159 0.86 -2.03 -2.72
N PHE A 160 0.35 -2.02 -1.49
CA PHE A 160 0.15 -3.21 -0.70
C PHE A 160 -1.34 -3.52 -0.73
N ASP A 161 -1.73 -4.29 -1.76
CA ASP A 161 -3.11 -4.50 -2.16
C ASP A 161 -3.70 -5.75 -1.50
N HIS A 162 -5.01 -5.72 -1.23
CA HIS A 162 -5.72 -6.84 -0.62
C HIS A 162 -6.26 -7.77 -1.71
N ARG A 163 -6.03 -9.09 -1.62
CA ARG A 163 -6.66 -10.07 -2.55
C ARG A 163 -8.17 -10.18 -2.31
N ILE A 164 -8.57 -10.30 -1.04
CA ILE A 164 -9.95 -10.13 -0.59
C ILE A 164 -10.16 -8.65 -0.28
N GLU A 165 -11.00 -7.97 -1.04
CA GLU A 165 -11.14 -6.51 -0.96
C GLU A 165 -11.54 -6.01 0.43
N LYS A 166 -10.72 -5.11 0.99
CA LYS A 166 -10.94 -4.50 2.31
C LYS A 166 -12.33 -3.87 2.46
N SER A 167 -12.67 -2.90 1.60
CA SER A 167 -13.86 -2.06 1.78
C SER A 167 -15.15 -2.66 1.20
N ARG A 168 -15.02 -3.59 0.24
CA ARG A 168 -16.15 -4.25 -0.42
C ARG A 168 -16.56 -5.56 0.24
N VAL A 169 -15.60 -6.29 0.83
CA VAL A 169 -15.84 -7.63 1.41
C VAL A 169 -15.53 -7.64 2.90
N ILE A 170 -14.27 -7.44 3.28
CA ILE A 170 -13.81 -7.71 4.66
C ILE A 170 -14.51 -6.84 5.70
N LEU A 171 -14.57 -5.52 5.48
CA LEU A 171 -15.16 -4.59 6.45
C LEU A 171 -16.68 -4.75 6.58
N PRO A 172 -17.46 -4.87 5.48
CA PRO A 172 -18.86 -5.28 5.56
C PRO A 172 -19.08 -6.57 6.34
N GLU A 173 -18.33 -7.62 6.04
CA GLU A 173 -18.51 -8.92 6.68
C GLU A 173 -18.09 -8.92 8.15
N LEU A 174 -17.04 -8.19 8.53
CA LEU A 174 -16.68 -7.96 9.93
C LEU A 174 -17.82 -7.30 10.72
N ILE A 175 -18.49 -6.32 10.11
CA ILE A 175 -19.62 -5.62 10.74
C ILE A 175 -20.78 -6.59 10.95
N ILE A 176 -21.14 -7.37 9.91
CA ILE A 176 -22.20 -8.37 9.99
C ILE A 176 -21.87 -9.43 11.04
N ALA A 177 -20.64 -9.97 11.01
CA ALA A 177 -20.20 -11.00 11.95
C ALA A 177 -20.18 -10.50 13.40
N GLN A 178 -19.86 -9.23 13.64
CA GLN A 178 -19.90 -8.66 14.99
C GLN A 178 -21.34 -8.38 15.46
N ASP A 179 -22.25 -8.01 14.55
CA ASP A 179 -23.64 -7.65 14.86
C ASP A 179 -24.54 -8.86 15.05
N GLU A 180 -24.39 -9.85 14.18
CA GLU A 180 -25.21 -11.06 14.12
C GLU A 180 -24.57 -12.23 14.87
N LYS A 181 -23.48 -11.96 15.60
CA LYS A 181 -22.73 -12.93 16.39
C LYS A 181 -23.68 -13.73 17.32
N PRO A 182 -23.66 -15.07 17.27
CA PRO A 182 -24.37 -15.88 18.26
C PRO A 182 -23.95 -15.55 19.69
N LYS A 183 -24.88 -15.71 20.65
CA LYS A 183 -24.65 -15.30 22.05
C LYS A 183 -23.55 -16.14 22.73
N ASP A 184 -23.42 -17.39 22.32
CA ASP A 184 -22.50 -18.40 22.82
C ASP A 184 -21.14 -18.39 22.11
N GLN A 185 -20.99 -17.63 21.02
CA GLN A 185 -19.77 -17.57 20.24
C GLN A 185 -18.96 -16.30 20.49
N VAL A 186 -17.65 -16.38 20.26
CA VAL A 186 -16.71 -15.26 20.34
C VAL A 186 -16.23 -14.94 18.94
N LEU A 187 -16.26 -13.65 18.54
CA LEU A 187 -15.71 -13.23 17.26
C LEU A 187 -14.20 -13.54 17.22
N ASN A 188 -13.79 -14.28 16.21
CA ASN A 188 -12.39 -14.49 15.88
C ASN A 188 -11.82 -13.24 15.22
N TRP A 189 -11.60 -12.21 16.02
CA TRP A 189 -10.99 -10.98 15.54
C TRP A 189 -9.58 -11.21 14.98
N SER A 190 -8.88 -12.27 15.37
CA SER A 190 -7.54 -12.55 14.82
C SER A 190 -7.60 -12.93 13.34
N TYR A 191 -8.63 -13.66 12.90
CA TYR A 191 -8.85 -13.92 11.48
C TYR A 191 -8.97 -12.61 10.68
N PHE A 192 -9.87 -11.72 11.11
CA PHE A 192 -10.07 -10.41 10.46
C PHE A 192 -8.81 -9.54 10.51
N TYR A 193 -8.05 -9.59 11.62
CA TYR A 193 -6.77 -8.91 11.71
C TYR A 193 -5.80 -9.40 10.63
N ASP A 194 -5.70 -10.72 10.45
CA ASP A 194 -4.74 -11.31 9.52
C ASP A 194 -5.07 -10.91 8.07
N ILE A 195 -6.34 -11.01 7.67
CA ILE A 195 -6.76 -10.63 6.31
C ILE A 195 -6.77 -9.11 6.07
N LEU A 196 -6.80 -8.28 7.12
CA LEU A 196 -6.74 -6.82 6.98
C LEU A 196 -5.32 -6.27 6.95
N PHE A 197 -4.40 -6.85 7.73
CA PHE A 197 -3.15 -6.19 8.08
C PHE A 197 -1.90 -7.04 7.85
N THR A 198 -2.03 -8.27 7.35
CA THR A 198 -0.89 -9.16 7.17
C THR A 198 -0.81 -9.71 5.75
N ARG A 199 0.32 -10.37 5.48
CA ARG A 199 0.62 -11.10 4.24
C ARG A 199 -0.31 -12.28 3.95
N LYS A 200 -1.22 -12.65 4.86
CA LYS A 200 -2.27 -13.63 4.55
C LYS A 200 -3.21 -13.17 3.44
N ASN A 201 -3.33 -11.85 3.24
CA ASN A 201 -4.19 -11.28 2.21
C ASN A 201 -3.57 -10.06 1.49
N LEU A 202 -2.49 -9.49 2.04
CA LEU A 202 -1.81 -8.35 1.43
C LEU A 202 -0.68 -8.79 0.50
N CYS A 203 -0.68 -8.23 -0.72
CA CYS A 203 0.33 -8.47 -1.76
C CYS A 203 0.95 -7.15 -2.22
N LEU A 204 2.26 -7.16 -2.40
CA LEU A 204 3.00 -6.03 -2.92
C LEU A 204 2.92 -6.05 -4.45
N VAL A 205 2.30 -5.02 -5.01
CA VAL A 205 2.02 -4.92 -6.44
C VAL A 205 2.57 -3.64 -7.03
N HIS A 206 3.18 -3.76 -8.20
CA HIS A 206 3.46 -2.61 -9.05
C HIS A 206 2.15 -1.93 -9.43
N ILE A 207 2.17 -0.61 -9.63
CA ILE A 207 0.94 0.15 -9.90
C ILE A 207 0.16 -0.36 -11.11
N SER A 208 0.83 -0.85 -12.15
CA SER A 208 0.17 -1.44 -13.33
C SER A 208 -0.51 -2.77 -13.05
N CYS A 209 -0.16 -3.45 -11.95
CA CYS A 209 -0.79 -4.70 -11.49
C CYS A 209 -1.83 -4.46 -10.39
N HIS A 210 -2.00 -3.22 -9.93
CA HIS A 210 -3.04 -2.86 -8.99
C HIS A 210 -4.35 -2.63 -9.76
N ASP A 211 -5.13 -3.70 -9.88
CA ASP A 211 -6.45 -3.67 -10.48
C ASP A 211 -7.47 -3.03 -9.51
N LYS A 212 -8.02 -1.87 -9.90
CA LYS A 212 -9.01 -1.13 -9.11
C LYS A 212 -10.45 -1.50 -9.45
N THR A 213 -10.66 -2.42 -10.40
CA THR A 213 -11.98 -2.95 -10.71
C THR A 213 -12.46 -3.87 -9.57
N GLU A 214 -13.73 -4.28 -9.62
CA GLU A 214 -14.28 -5.21 -8.62
C GLU A 214 -13.58 -6.56 -8.73
N HIS A 215 -13.11 -7.10 -7.61
CA HIS A 215 -12.46 -8.41 -7.60
C HIS A 215 -13.53 -9.48 -7.43
N ASP A 216 -13.78 -10.26 -8.49
CA ASP A 216 -14.90 -11.20 -8.51
C ASP A 216 -14.60 -12.56 -7.85
N SER A 217 -13.46 -12.72 -7.15
CA SER A 217 -12.88 -14.05 -6.94
C SER A 217 -12.63 -14.53 -5.51
N GLU A 218 -12.49 -13.68 -4.49
CA GLU A 218 -12.20 -14.17 -3.13
C GLU A 218 -13.12 -13.55 -2.05
N LYS A 219 -13.73 -14.43 -1.26
CA LYS A 219 -14.61 -14.08 -0.13
C LYS A 219 -13.92 -14.43 1.17
N CYS A 220 -14.37 -13.85 2.28
CA CYS A 220 -13.89 -14.31 3.57
C CYS A 220 -14.35 -15.76 3.85
N ASP A 221 -13.51 -16.50 4.56
CA ASP A 221 -13.84 -17.81 5.10
C ASP A 221 -14.77 -17.65 6.32
N GLN A 222 -16.04 -17.98 6.14
CA GLN A 222 -17.07 -17.88 7.17
C GLN A 222 -16.84 -18.86 8.33
N GLU A 223 -16.15 -19.99 8.09
CA GLU A 223 -15.82 -20.96 9.13
C GLU A 223 -14.84 -20.38 10.14
N GLN A 224 -14.09 -19.34 9.75
CA GLN A 224 -13.11 -18.67 10.60
C GLN A 224 -13.69 -17.50 11.41
N TYR A 225 -14.97 -17.15 11.28
CA TYR A 225 -15.52 -15.93 11.90
C TYR A 225 -15.58 -16.00 13.42
N TYR A 226 -15.72 -17.20 13.97
CA TYR A 226 -15.96 -17.41 15.39
C TYR A 226 -15.02 -18.48 15.95
N LEU A 227 -14.74 -18.39 17.26
CA LEU A 227 -13.93 -19.33 18.03
C LEU A 227 -14.80 -20.37 18.73
#